data_AF-A0A5C8KAH6-F1
#
_entry.id   AF-A0A5C8KAH6-F1
#
_cell.length_a   1.000
_cell.length_b   1.000
_cell.length_c   1.000
_cell.angle_alpha   90.00
_cell.angle_beta   90.00
_cell.angle_gamma   90.00
#
_symmetry.space_group_name_H-M   'P 1'
#
loop_
_entity.id
_entity.type
_entity.pdbx_description
1 polymer ?
#
loop_
_entity_poly.entity_id
_entity_poly.type
_entity_poly.pdbx_seq_one_letter_code
_entity_poly.pdbx_strand_id
1 'polypeptide(L)'
;MNEGAWFDSNIVSYNYLERVQPQYDFIVIDEVQDITIVQLEVIRRALHKPTDFILCGDSNQIVHPNFFSWSQIKTVFYQEELSGNIVRILATNYRNTPEVTNIANKLLLVKNARFGSIDKESTYLVKPNSKHHGAVEFFENKPKVRETLNQRTRHSARIAVLVMRNEDKAEAAKHFDTPLLFSVKEAKGWSTKALYCST
;
A
#
# COMPACT_ATOMS: atom_id res chain seq x y z
N MET A 1 12.66 -28.44 -0.59
CA MET A 1 13.10 -27.48 -1.62
C MET A 1 13.80 -26.34 -0.91
N ASN A 2 15.11 -26.51 -0.69
CA ASN A 2 16.01 -25.50 -0.13
C ASN A 2 16.96 -25.11 -1.26
N GLU A 3 16.58 -24.11 -2.04
CA GLU A 3 17.52 -23.39 -2.90
C GLU A 3 17.67 -22.00 -2.32
N GLY A 4 18.72 -21.84 -1.51
CA GLY A 4 19.08 -20.59 -0.82
C GLY A 4 18.60 -20.50 0.63
N ALA A 5 19.31 -19.71 1.44
CA ALA A 5 18.93 -19.36 2.82
C ALA A 5 17.71 -18.40 2.87
N TRP A 6 16.82 -18.48 1.88
CA TRP A 6 15.64 -17.63 1.72
C TRP A 6 14.43 -18.51 1.94
N PHE A 7 13.80 -18.36 3.10
CA PHE A 7 12.56 -19.07 3.39
C PHE A 7 11.37 -18.24 2.91
N ASP A 8 10.44 -18.89 2.21
CA ASP A 8 9.14 -18.29 1.93
C ASP A 8 8.43 -18.00 3.26
N SER A 9 8.05 -16.74 3.48
CA SER A 9 7.47 -16.30 4.74
C SER A 9 6.17 -17.02 5.08
N ASN A 10 5.39 -17.46 4.08
CA ASN A 10 4.17 -18.23 4.31
C ASN A 10 4.49 -19.64 4.80
N ILE A 11 5.52 -20.29 4.23
CA ILE A 11 5.97 -21.62 4.68
C ILE A 11 6.49 -21.54 6.13
N VAL A 12 7.27 -20.51 6.45
CA VAL A 12 7.75 -20.30 7.82
C VAL A 12 6.58 -20.09 8.77
N SER A 13 5.64 -19.21 8.42
CA SER A 13 4.45 -18.95 9.24
C SER A 13 3.61 -20.21 9.43
N TYR A 14 3.41 -21.01 8.38
CA TYR A 14 2.68 -22.27 8.46
C TYR A 14 3.32 -23.22 9.47
N ASN A 15 4.64 -23.42 9.39
CA ASN A 15 5.38 -24.28 10.33
C ASN A 15 5.36 -23.73 11.77
N TYR A 16 5.17 -22.43 11.94
CA TYR A 16 5.07 -21.78 13.25
C TYR A 16 3.69 -21.92 13.90
N LEU A 17 2.65 -22.28 13.15
CA LEU A 17 1.29 -22.42 13.69
C LEU A 17 1.18 -23.40 14.85
N GLU A 18 2.00 -24.45 14.86
CA GLU A 18 2.02 -25.46 15.92
C GLU A 18 2.89 -25.05 17.12
N ARG A 19 3.73 -24.03 16.94
CA ARG A 19 4.74 -23.60 17.94
C ARG A 19 4.37 -22.29 18.63
N VAL A 20 3.57 -21.47 17.98
CA VAL A 20 3.12 -20.19 18.53
C VAL A 20 2.27 -20.42 19.77
N GLN A 21 2.59 -19.67 20.82
CA GLN A 21 1.87 -19.67 22.08
C GLN A 21 1.36 -18.26 22.34
N PRO A 22 0.23 -18.10 23.05
CA PRO A 22 -0.23 -16.79 23.50
C PRO A 22 0.83 -16.07 24.33
N GLN A 23 1.20 -14.86 23.92
CA GLN A 23 2.21 -14.02 24.58
C GLN A 23 1.81 -12.55 24.68
N TYR A 24 0.85 -12.11 23.87
CA TYR A 24 0.47 -10.71 23.76
C TYR A 24 -0.97 -10.49 24.23
N ASP A 25 -1.18 -9.46 25.04
CA ASP A 25 -2.53 -9.05 25.44
C ASP A 25 -3.25 -8.28 24.35
N PHE A 26 -2.53 -7.57 23.48
CA PHE A 26 -3.11 -6.75 22.42
C PHE A 26 -2.14 -6.58 21.24
N ILE A 27 -2.65 -6.58 20.01
CA ILE A 27 -1.83 -6.39 18.79
C ILE A 27 -2.46 -5.33 17.86
N VAL A 28 -1.64 -4.41 17.38
CA VAL A 28 -2.02 -3.47 16.31
C VAL A 28 -1.25 -3.83 15.04
N ILE A 29 -1.97 -4.02 13.95
CA ILE A 29 -1.41 -4.33 12.64
C ILE A 29 -1.72 -3.17 11.70
N ASP A 30 -0.66 -2.55 11.17
CA ASP A 30 -0.77 -1.60 10.07
C ASP A 30 -0.51 -2.30 8.73
N GLU A 31 -1.03 -1.74 7.64
CA GLU A 31 -0.90 -2.28 6.28
C GLU A 31 -1.30 -3.76 6.16
N VAL A 32 -2.41 -4.15 6.80
CA VAL A 32 -2.89 -5.55 6.88
C VAL A 32 -3.06 -6.22 5.51
N GLN A 33 -3.24 -5.44 4.44
CA GLN A 33 -3.33 -5.95 3.07
C GLN A 33 -2.03 -6.52 2.50
N ASP A 34 -0.89 -6.25 3.13
CA ASP A 34 0.40 -6.83 2.77
C ASP A 34 0.66 -8.17 3.50
N ILE A 35 -0.18 -8.53 4.48
CA ILE A 35 -0.05 -9.73 5.31
C ILE A 35 -0.92 -10.85 4.76
N THR A 36 -0.38 -12.08 4.73
CA THR A 36 -1.13 -13.25 4.25
C THR A 36 -2.00 -13.87 5.34
N ILE A 37 -2.99 -14.68 4.95
CA ILE A 37 -3.90 -15.34 5.89
C ILE A 37 -3.15 -16.23 6.90
N VAL A 38 -2.13 -16.96 6.46
CA VAL A 38 -1.34 -17.83 7.36
C VAL A 38 -0.55 -17.00 8.38
N GLN A 39 -0.04 -15.84 7.99
CA GLN A 39 0.62 -14.91 8.89
C GLN A 39 -0.36 -14.32 9.90
N LEU A 40 -1.55 -13.92 9.45
CA LEU A 40 -2.62 -13.44 10.33
C LEU A 40 -3.04 -14.50 11.35
N GLU A 41 -3.12 -15.78 10.95
CA GLU A 41 -3.44 -16.87 11.87
C GLU A 41 -2.35 -17.08 12.94
N VAL A 42 -1.06 -16.96 12.56
CA VAL A 42 0.03 -16.97 13.55
C VAL A 42 -0.14 -15.82 14.55
N ILE A 43 -0.42 -14.61 14.06
CA ILE A 43 -0.62 -13.43 14.91
C ILE A 43 -1.82 -13.62 15.84
N ARG A 44 -2.93 -14.17 15.32
CA ARG A 44 -4.13 -14.47 16.11
C ARG A 44 -3.83 -15.44 17.25
N ARG A 45 -3.03 -16.49 17.02
CA ARG A 45 -2.63 -17.46 18.05
C ARG A 45 -1.63 -16.92 19.06
N ALA A 46 -0.92 -15.85 18.72
CA ALA A 46 -0.01 -15.17 19.63
C ALA A 46 -0.74 -14.27 20.65
N LEU A 47 -2.03 -14.00 20.46
CA LEU A 47 -2.86 -13.23 21.40
C LEU A 47 -3.41 -14.12 22.52
N HIS A 48 -3.40 -13.60 23.76
CA HIS A 48 -4.15 -14.19 24.87
C HIS A 48 -5.66 -14.22 24.61
N LYS A 49 -6.17 -13.17 23.96
CA LYS A 49 -7.56 -13.06 23.52
C LYS A 49 -7.62 -12.74 22.02
N PRO A 50 -8.22 -13.59 21.18
CA PRO A 50 -8.26 -13.37 19.73
C PRO A 50 -8.95 -12.08 19.27
N THR A 51 -9.63 -11.39 20.19
CA THR A 51 -10.44 -10.18 19.97
C THR A 51 -9.68 -8.89 20.19
N ASP A 52 -8.53 -8.99 20.85
CA ASP A 52 -7.77 -7.85 21.35
C ASP A 52 -6.78 -7.38 20.29
N PHE A 53 -7.33 -6.90 19.17
CA PHE A 53 -6.53 -6.45 18.03
C PHE A 53 -7.14 -5.23 17.31
N ILE A 54 -6.28 -4.50 16.60
CA ILE A 54 -6.69 -3.50 15.61
C ILE A 54 -5.99 -3.82 14.29
N LEU A 55 -6.76 -3.84 13.20
CA LEU A 55 -6.25 -3.95 11.83
C LEU A 55 -6.47 -2.63 11.11
N CYS A 56 -5.42 -2.10 10.50
CA CYS A 56 -5.45 -0.95 9.63
C CYS A 56 -4.92 -1.33 8.25
N GLY A 57 -5.52 -0.79 7.19
CA GLY A 57 -5.06 -1.05 5.83
C GLY A 57 -5.97 -0.44 4.77
N ASP A 58 -5.51 -0.50 3.52
CA ASP A 58 -6.22 0.00 2.35
C ASP A 58 -6.16 -1.01 1.21
N SER A 59 -7.30 -1.62 0.88
CA SER A 59 -7.41 -2.60 -0.20
C SER A 59 -7.18 -2.01 -1.59
N ASN A 60 -7.25 -0.69 -1.76
CA ASN A 60 -6.87 -0.05 -3.01
C ASN A 60 -5.35 0.11 -3.18
N GLN A 61 -4.55 -0.19 -2.13
CA GLN A 61 -3.09 -0.20 -2.15
C GLN A 61 -2.48 -1.60 -2.26
N ILE A 62 -3.27 -2.59 -2.65
CA ILE A 62 -2.77 -3.95 -2.89
C ILE A 62 -1.85 -3.93 -4.10
N VAL A 63 -0.55 -4.23 -3.87
CA VAL A 63 0.47 -4.31 -4.93
C VAL A 63 0.73 -5.75 -5.36
N HIS A 64 0.48 -6.73 -4.47
CA HIS A 64 0.61 -8.16 -4.75
C HIS A 64 -0.75 -8.84 -4.78
N PRO A 65 -1.00 -9.80 -5.69
CA PRO A 65 -2.20 -10.62 -5.69
C PRO A 65 -2.17 -11.66 -4.55
N ASN A 66 -2.05 -11.21 -3.30
CA ASN A 66 -2.09 -12.05 -2.10
C ASN A 66 -3.52 -12.51 -1.75
N PHE A 67 -4.47 -12.39 -2.70
CA PHE A 67 -5.89 -12.70 -2.54
C PHE A 67 -6.55 -12.03 -1.33
N PHE A 68 -5.99 -10.92 -0.85
CA PHE A 68 -6.53 -10.19 0.29
C PHE A 68 -7.98 -9.76 0.03
N SER A 69 -8.85 -10.07 0.98
CA SER A 69 -10.18 -9.47 1.06
C SER A 69 -10.56 -9.24 2.51
N TRP A 70 -11.31 -8.16 2.77
CA TRP A 70 -11.84 -7.91 4.11
C TRP A 70 -12.77 -9.02 4.58
N SER A 71 -13.43 -9.74 3.65
CA SER A 71 -14.25 -10.91 3.98
C SER A 71 -13.41 -12.07 4.56
N GLN A 72 -12.22 -12.35 4.03
CA GLN A 72 -11.35 -13.40 4.57
C GLN A 72 -10.80 -13.04 5.95
N ILE A 73 -10.43 -11.78 6.18
CA ILE A 73 -10.04 -11.31 7.52
C ILE A 73 -11.19 -11.54 8.50
N LYS A 74 -12.41 -11.20 8.11
CA LYS A 74 -13.59 -11.43 8.95
C LYS A 74 -13.70 -12.91 9.32
N THR A 75 -13.46 -13.82 8.38
CA THR A 75 -13.46 -15.26 8.67
C THR A 75 -12.35 -15.69 9.64
N VAL A 76 -11.17 -15.08 9.60
CA VAL A 76 -10.05 -15.43 10.51
C VAL A 76 -10.30 -14.95 11.95
N PHE A 77 -10.85 -13.75 12.11
CA PHE A 77 -10.97 -13.11 13.43
C PHE A 77 -12.38 -13.13 14.04
N TYR A 78 -13.42 -13.42 13.27
CA TYR A 78 -14.82 -13.28 13.69
C TYR A 78 -15.62 -14.60 13.57
N GLN A 79 -15.00 -15.74 13.91
CA GLN A 79 -15.68 -17.05 13.96
C GLN A 79 -16.68 -17.17 15.12
N GLU A 80 -16.53 -16.34 16.16
CA GLU A 80 -17.46 -16.26 17.29
C GLU A 80 -18.13 -14.88 17.27
N GLU A 81 -19.42 -14.82 17.61
CA GLU A 81 -20.26 -13.61 17.59
C GLU A 81 -19.68 -12.47 18.43
N LEU A 82 -18.70 -11.77 17.87
CA LEU A 82 -18.24 -10.49 18.36
C LEU A 82 -19.28 -9.46 17.95
N SER A 83 -20.18 -9.18 18.90
CA SER A 83 -21.12 -8.07 18.92
C SER A 83 -20.46 -6.68 18.71
N GLY A 84 -19.14 -6.59 18.70
CA GLY A 84 -18.34 -5.40 18.40
C GLY A 84 -17.96 -5.27 16.92
N ASN A 85 -18.95 -5.10 16.05
CA ASN A 85 -18.71 -4.83 14.63
C ASN A 85 -18.32 -3.36 14.44
N ILE A 86 -17.03 -3.06 14.48
CA ILE A 86 -16.56 -1.69 14.25
C ILE A 86 -15.45 -1.67 13.19
N VAL A 87 -15.75 -2.21 12.00
CA VAL A 87 -15.02 -1.78 10.80
C VAL A 87 -15.29 -0.28 10.62
N ARG A 88 -14.27 0.55 10.84
CA ARG A 88 -14.34 2.00 10.60
C ARG A 88 -13.65 2.30 9.29
N ILE A 89 -14.38 2.93 8.38
CA ILE A 89 -13.84 3.39 7.11
C ILE A 89 -13.42 4.85 7.27
N LEU A 90 -12.12 5.11 7.13
CA LEU A 90 -11.56 6.45 7.17
C LEU A 90 -11.50 7.02 5.74
N ALA A 91 -12.55 7.74 5.34
CA ALA A 91 -12.63 8.31 4.00
C ALA A 91 -11.91 9.67 3.85
N THR A 92 -11.51 10.32 4.95
CA THR A 92 -10.93 11.66 4.91
C THR A 92 -9.41 11.60 4.75
N ASN A 93 -8.88 12.22 3.68
CA ASN A 93 -7.45 12.32 3.43
C ASN A 93 -6.89 13.68 3.85
N TYR A 94 -5.94 13.62 4.77
CA TYR A 94 -5.26 14.78 5.35
C TYR A 94 -3.90 15.06 4.73
N ARG A 95 -3.37 14.14 3.92
CA ARG A 95 -2.00 14.16 3.40
C ARG A 95 -1.91 14.86 2.04
N ASN A 96 -2.82 14.54 1.14
CA ASN A 96 -2.77 14.92 -0.26
C ASN A 96 -3.54 16.20 -0.52
N THR A 97 -3.15 16.92 -1.57
CA THR A 97 -3.93 18.06 -2.06
C THR A 97 -5.24 17.58 -2.72
N PRO A 98 -6.24 18.46 -2.86
CA PRO A 98 -7.49 18.12 -3.55
C PRO A 98 -7.27 17.61 -4.97
N GLU A 99 -6.28 18.14 -5.69
CA GLU A 99 -5.99 17.77 -7.09
C GLU A 99 -5.51 16.31 -7.21
N VAL A 100 -4.56 15.91 -6.35
CA VAL A 100 -4.06 14.53 -6.30
C VAL A 100 -5.19 13.56 -5.90
N THR A 101 -5.99 13.94 -4.89
CA THR A 101 -7.11 13.12 -4.42
C THR A 101 -8.16 12.92 -5.52
N ASN A 102 -8.46 13.96 -6.29
CA ASN A 102 -9.42 13.89 -7.40
C ASN A 102 -8.95 12.92 -8.50
N ILE A 103 -7.66 12.97 -8.88
CA ILE A 103 -7.10 12.05 -9.88
C ILE A 103 -7.14 10.61 -9.36
N ALA A 104 -6.75 10.37 -8.10
CA ALA A 104 -6.83 9.05 -7.48
C ALA A 104 -8.27 8.51 -7.52
N ASN A 105 -9.26 9.31 -7.12
CA ASN A 105 -10.67 8.91 -7.18
C ASN A 105 -11.15 8.60 -8.61
N LYS A 106 -10.75 9.39 -9.61
CA LYS A 106 -11.07 9.09 -11.02
C LYS A 106 -10.48 7.75 -11.46
N LEU A 107 -9.23 7.46 -11.08
CA LEU A 107 -8.60 6.16 -11.36
C LEU A 107 -9.33 5.01 -10.67
N LEU A 108 -9.77 5.20 -9.41
CA LEU A 108 -10.58 4.21 -8.70
C LEU A 108 -11.91 3.93 -9.40
N LEU A 109 -12.59 4.98 -9.91
CA LEU A 109 -13.82 4.82 -10.68
C LEU A 109 -13.59 4.03 -11.98
N VAL A 110 -12.50 4.32 -12.70
CA VAL A 110 -12.13 3.57 -13.91
C VAL A 110 -11.82 2.11 -13.55
N LYS A 111 -11.05 1.86 -12.49
CA LYS A 111 -10.75 0.52 -12.00
C LYS A 111 -12.04 -0.25 -11.71
N ASN A 112 -12.94 0.34 -10.93
CA ASN A 112 -14.20 -0.29 -10.53
C ASN A 112 -15.10 -0.57 -11.74
N ALA A 113 -15.16 0.33 -12.72
CA ALA A 113 -15.95 0.14 -13.93
C ALA A 113 -15.39 -0.97 -14.84
N ARG A 114 -14.07 -1.21 -14.82
CA ARG A 114 -13.40 -2.19 -15.69
C ARG A 114 -13.23 -3.57 -15.06
N PHE A 115 -12.98 -3.61 -13.75
CA PHE A 115 -12.57 -4.83 -13.04
C PHE A 115 -13.51 -5.19 -11.87
N GLY A 116 -14.53 -4.37 -11.60
CA GLY A 116 -15.37 -4.52 -10.41
C GLY A 116 -14.69 -4.01 -9.14
N SER A 117 -15.42 -4.02 -8.02
CA SER A 117 -14.85 -3.75 -6.71
C SER A 117 -14.25 -5.02 -6.11
N ILE A 118 -13.20 -4.87 -5.31
CA ILE A 118 -12.54 -5.99 -4.61
C ILE A 118 -13.46 -6.50 -3.49
N ASP A 119 -14.17 -5.58 -2.83
CA ASP A 119 -15.20 -5.84 -1.83
C ASP A 119 -16.10 -4.59 -1.65
N LYS A 120 -17.18 -4.69 -0.85
CA LYS A 120 -18.08 -3.55 -0.61
C LYS A 120 -17.36 -2.44 0.16
N GLU A 121 -16.45 -2.81 1.05
CA GLU A 121 -15.67 -1.93 1.91
C GLU A 121 -14.55 -1.16 1.17
N SER A 122 -14.17 -1.54 -0.05
CA SER A 122 -13.16 -0.88 -0.89
C SER A 122 -13.71 0.14 -1.88
N THR A 123 -15.02 0.32 -1.93
CA THR A 123 -15.67 1.17 -2.96
C THR A 123 -15.69 2.66 -2.57
N TYR A 124 -15.15 3.02 -1.40
CA TYR A 124 -15.23 4.38 -0.89
C TYR A 124 -14.23 5.30 -1.61
N LEU A 125 -14.76 6.42 -2.12
CA LEU A 125 -13.94 7.51 -2.62
C LEU A 125 -13.42 8.34 -1.46
N VAL A 126 -12.19 8.81 -1.64
CA VAL A 126 -11.46 9.58 -0.63
C VAL A 126 -11.88 11.05 -0.70
N LYS A 127 -12.12 11.68 0.45
CA LYS A 127 -12.45 13.10 0.56
C LYS A 127 -11.22 13.89 0.99
N PRO A 128 -10.74 14.86 0.19
CA PRO A 128 -9.62 15.70 0.61
C PRO A 128 -10.06 16.63 1.74
N ASN A 129 -9.20 16.81 2.74
CA ASN A 129 -9.38 17.81 3.80
C ASN A 129 -8.30 18.90 3.79
N SER A 130 -7.28 18.77 2.96
CA SER A 130 -6.22 19.78 2.84
C SER A 130 -6.77 21.09 2.26
N LYS A 131 -6.45 22.21 2.91
CA LYS A 131 -6.67 23.57 2.38
C LYS A 131 -5.55 24.00 1.41
N HIS A 132 -4.46 23.23 1.33
CA HIS A 132 -3.36 23.51 0.44
C HIS A 132 -3.64 22.93 -0.95
N HIS A 133 -3.65 23.81 -1.94
CA HIS A 133 -3.77 23.45 -3.33
C HIS A 133 -2.39 23.19 -3.94
N GLY A 134 -2.33 22.21 -4.83
CA GLY A 134 -1.17 21.88 -5.64
C GLY A 134 -1.50 21.91 -7.12
N ALA A 135 -0.60 21.36 -7.92
CA ALA A 135 -0.84 21.12 -9.34
C ALA A 135 -0.46 19.67 -9.67
N VAL A 136 -1.20 19.08 -10.59
CA VAL A 136 -0.83 17.82 -11.22
C VAL A 136 -0.68 18.10 -12.70
N GLU A 137 0.53 17.91 -13.21
CA GLU A 137 0.91 18.22 -14.58
C GLU A 137 1.27 16.93 -15.31
N PHE A 138 0.80 16.80 -16.54
CA PHE A 138 1.14 15.70 -17.42
C PHE A 138 2.10 16.22 -18.48
N PHE A 139 3.26 15.58 -18.59
CA PHE A 139 4.26 15.91 -19.59
C PHE A 139 4.42 14.78 -20.57
N GLU A 140 4.55 15.12 -21.85
CA GLU A 140 4.91 14.16 -22.88
C GLU A 140 6.37 13.70 -22.69
N ASN A 141 6.63 12.42 -22.89
CA ASN A 141 7.95 11.83 -22.72
C ASN A 141 8.90 12.21 -23.88
N LYS A 142 9.36 13.47 -23.89
CA LYS A 142 10.31 14.02 -24.86
C LYS A 142 11.67 14.26 -24.20
N PRO A 143 12.80 14.09 -24.91
CA PRO A 143 14.14 14.31 -24.36
C PRO A 143 14.31 15.67 -23.65
N LYS A 144 13.85 16.77 -24.28
CA LYS A 144 13.92 18.12 -23.72
C LYS A 144 13.13 18.29 -22.41
N VAL A 145 11.98 17.60 -22.31
CA VAL A 145 11.16 17.60 -21.10
C VAL A 145 11.88 16.86 -19.98
N ARG A 146 12.42 15.67 -20.26
CA ARG A 146 13.19 14.88 -19.28
C ARG A 146 14.38 15.66 -18.75
N GLU A 147 15.13 16.32 -19.62
CA GLU A 147 16.27 17.14 -19.23
C GLU A 147 15.85 18.29 -18.30
N THR A 148 14.75 18.98 -18.64
CA THR A 148 14.19 20.06 -17.79
C THR A 148 13.77 19.54 -16.42
N LEU A 149 13.14 18.37 -16.36
CA LEU A 149 12.73 17.74 -15.11
C LEU A 149 13.93 17.26 -14.29
N ASN A 150 14.96 16.71 -14.94
CA ASN A 150 16.21 16.32 -14.29
C ASN A 150 16.89 17.52 -13.63
N GLN A 151 17.01 18.65 -14.34
CA GLN A 151 17.58 19.88 -13.78
C GLN A 151 16.85 20.35 -12.51
N ARG A 152 15.52 20.16 -12.43
CA ARG A 152 14.70 20.51 -11.26
C ARG A 152 14.80 19.51 -10.11
N THR A 153 15.13 18.25 -10.39
CA THR A 153 15.09 17.16 -9.42
C THR A 153 16.48 16.80 -8.87
N ARG A 154 17.55 16.95 -9.67
CA ARG A 154 18.90 16.43 -9.35
C ARG A 154 19.53 16.91 -8.04
N HIS A 155 19.19 18.12 -7.59
CA HIS A 155 19.70 18.68 -6.33
C HIS A 155 18.60 18.84 -5.27
N SER A 156 17.41 18.33 -5.53
CA SER A 156 16.26 18.50 -4.65
C SER A 156 16.13 17.31 -3.72
N ALA A 157 16.35 17.54 -2.42
CA ALA A 157 16.00 16.57 -1.37
C ALA A 157 14.48 16.49 -1.11
N ARG A 158 13.65 17.21 -1.89
CA ARG A 158 12.20 17.31 -1.68
C ARG A 158 11.39 16.69 -2.81
N ILE A 159 12.02 16.24 -3.89
CA ILE A 159 11.31 15.66 -5.05
C ILE A 159 11.83 14.25 -5.28
N ALA A 160 10.95 13.27 -5.08
CA ALA A 160 11.21 11.89 -5.44
C ALA A 160 10.84 11.64 -6.90
N VAL A 161 11.66 10.87 -7.61
CA VAL A 161 11.33 10.29 -8.90
C VAL A 161 10.80 8.89 -8.66
N LEU A 162 9.60 8.61 -9.14
CA LEU A 162 8.92 7.34 -8.98
C LEU A 162 8.83 6.60 -10.31
N VAL A 163 9.20 5.32 -10.30
CA VAL A 163 8.99 4.39 -11.42
C VAL A 163 8.02 3.28 -11.02
N MET A 164 7.42 2.60 -12.00
CA MET A 164 6.46 1.54 -11.71
C MET A 164 7.09 0.34 -11.01
N ARG A 165 8.16 -0.20 -11.60
CA ARG A 165 8.81 -1.43 -11.13
C ARG A 165 10.25 -1.17 -10.73
N ASN A 166 10.79 -2.04 -9.89
CA ASN A 166 12.20 -1.96 -9.49
C ASN A 166 13.16 -2.09 -10.68
N GLU A 167 12.81 -2.88 -11.70
CA GLU A 167 13.59 -3.05 -12.92
C GLU A 167 13.68 -1.77 -13.77
N ASP A 168 12.67 -0.91 -13.71
CA ASP A 168 12.62 0.35 -14.47
C ASP A 168 13.59 1.41 -13.89
N LYS A 169 14.09 1.22 -12.66
CA LYS A 169 15.00 2.18 -12.00
C LYS A 169 16.30 2.35 -12.78
N ALA A 170 16.84 1.27 -13.35
CA ALA A 170 18.09 1.35 -14.11
C ALA A 170 17.94 2.22 -15.37
N GLU A 171 16.79 2.17 -16.04
CA GLU A 171 16.52 3.03 -17.18
C GLU A 171 16.27 4.48 -16.75
N ALA A 172 15.46 4.70 -15.71
CA ALA A 172 15.20 6.04 -15.20
C ALA A 172 16.48 6.75 -14.70
N ALA A 173 17.41 6.03 -14.08
CA ALA A 173 18.69 6.57 -13.61
C ALA A 173 19.59 7.09 -14.76
N LYS A 174 19.37 6.67 -16.01
CA LYS A 174 20.08 7.25 -17.17
C LYS A 174 19.62 8.68 -17.48
N HIS A 175 18.41 9.04 -17.09
CA HIS A 175 17.80 10.34 -17.40
C HIS A 175 17.70 11.27 -16.18
N PHE A 176 17.66 10.71 -14.97
CA PHE A 176 17.49 11.44 -13.72
C PHE A 176 18.67 11.20 -12.77
N ASP A 177 19.44 12.24 -12.51
CA ASP A 177 20.58 12.25 -11.58
C ASP A 177 20.11 12.66 -10.18
N THR A 178 19.27 11.82 -9.56
CA THR A 178 18.71 12.08 -8.23
C THR A 178 18.93 10.90 -7.30
N PRO A 179 19.27 11.14 -6.02
CA PRO A 179 19.34 10.07 -5.02
C PRO A 179 17.94 9.58 -4.59
N LEU A 180 16.87 10.29 -4.95
CA LEU A 180 15.49 9.98 -4.55
C LEU A 180 14.73 9.23 -5.66
N LEU A 181 15.31 8.15 -6.18
CA LEU A 181 14.69 7.30 -7.20
C LEU A 181 14.14 6.01 -6.57
N PHE A 182 12.82 5.84 -6.59
CA PHE A 182 12.12 4.73 -5.93
C PHE A 182 11.10 4.08 -6.86
N SER A 183 10.82 2.79 -6.65
CA SER A 183 9.61 2.20 -7.22
C SER A 183 8.36 2.59 -6.41
N VAL A 184 7.17 2.43 -7.01
CA VAL A 184 5.89 2.60 -6.29
C VAL A 184 5.84 1.74 -5.03
N LYS A 185 6.42 0.53 -5.05
CA LYS A 185 6.50 -0.37 -3.89
C LYS A 185 7.35 0.22 -2.76
N GLU A 186 8.52 0.76 -3.10
CA GLU A 186 9.45 1.34 -2.12
C GLU A 186 8.93 2.65 -1.53
N ALA A 187 8.15 3.40 -2.31
CA ALA A 187 7.57 4.68 -1.89
C ALA A 187 6.27 4.53 -1.06
N LYS A 188 5.77 3.31 -0.84
CA LYS A 188 4.55 3.08 -0.04
C LYS A 188 4.76 3.60 1.38
N GLY A 189 3.76 4.31 1.91
CA GLY A 189 3.82 4.93 3.24
C GLY A 189 4.51 6.30 3.30
N TRP A 190 5.18 6.76 2.24
CA TRP A 190 5.93 8.03 2.24
C TRP A 190 5.06 9.23 1.85
N SER A 191 5.46 10.44 2.25
CA SER A 191 4.82 11.70 1.85
C SER A 191 5.87 12.72 1.37
N THR A 192 5.92 12.95 0.06
CA THR A 192 6.82 13.94 -0.56
C THR A 192 6.27 14.44 -1.88
N LYS A 193 6.87 15.49 -2.46
CA LYS A 193 6.56 15.85 -3.86
C LYS A 193 7.14 14.76 -4.76
N ALA A 194 6.36 14.29 -5.70
CA ALA A 194 6.76 13.19 -6.57
C ALA A 194 6.67 13.59 -8.05
N LEU A 195 7.67 13.18 -8.82
CA LEU A 195 7.64 13.09 -10.26
C LEU A 195 7.47 11.62 -10.63
N TYR A 196 6.38 11.27 -11.29
CA TYR A 196 6.19 9.91 -11.80
C TYR A 196 6.74 9.81 -13.22
N CYS A 197 7.58 8.80 -13.49
CA CYS A 197 8.15 8.53 -14.80
C CYS A 197 7.72 7.15 -15.30
N SER A 198 7.01 7.12 -16.43
CA SER A 198 6.84 5.90 -17.22
C SER A 198 8.05 5.75 -18.15
N THR A 199 8.86 4.73 -17.90
CA THR A 199 9.95 4.31 -18.81
C THR A 199 9.39 3.56 -20.00
#